data_AF-A0A855A877-F1
#
_entry.id   AF-A0A855A877-F1
#
_cell.length_a   1.000
_cell.length_b   1.000
_cell.length_c   1.000
_cell.angle_alpha   90.00
_cell.angle_beta   90.00
_cell.angle_gamma   90.00
#
_symmetry.space_group_name_H-M   'P 1'
#
loop_
_entity.id
_entity.type
_entity.pdbx_description
1 polymer ?
#
loop_
_entity_poly.entity_id
_entity_poly.type
_entity_poly.pdbx_seq_one_letter_code
_entity_poly.pdbx_strand_id
1 'polypeptide(L)'
;MRTKLICALLALCLFCSGCSVMDLDTQNLMSPPKATGDKADIQRVIEESAGSYTFKYPQKGDYRSAVIMHDINGDGTDEAVAFYKSNTPDGVSDITVIFIDQISGEWQRIAAFQNSAAEVERVCFSDLNGDGWDSVLIGWSNYSSANQATVFRYENGEVKPSDLEYSYTDLALEDFDRDGTDELFMSSVNTADKSAAARLLKYSEASDSLVNVSEVEMNQEVTQYASFQAGELENGYRGVYIDGVKSGNQMTTELVYWDPEEQKLQAPFYSSDSSNKISLTRPAGVTCMDINEDGVIEIPAARPFEGNAAASNTVMPAMDERAASSAAPAYITQWQQYFPQEKELVSIQNMYVNTEEGYYFLMPSSWLETVTGALEAGERQFIFSEWVVNDEGVGASGAVILKIGVFTKANWDAHITATREFTSVLETEDTVYAVSIPESGGDKAISYQDAAKRFGLIESDNLTN
;
A
#
# COMPACT_ATOMS: atom_id res chain seq x y z
N MET A 1 -28.78 87.79 -0.35
CA MET A 1 -27.46 87.41 0.22
C MET A 1 -27.29 85.89 0.44
N ARG A 2 -28.24 85.03 0.04
CA ARG A 2 -28.12 83.56 0.12
C ARG A 2 -27.48 82.92 -1.12
N THR A 3 -27.46 83.60 -2.27
CA THR A 3 -26.89 83.10 -3.53
C THR A 3 -25.39 83.38 -3.71
N LYS A 4 -24.80 84.29 -2.92
CA LYS A 4 -23.35 84.56 -2.94
C LYS A 4 -22.55 83.67 -1.97
N LEU A 5 -23.20 83.02 -1.02
CA LEU A 5 -22.58 82.02 -0.13
C LEU A 5 -22.46 80.64 -0.79
N ILE A 6 -23.37 80.31 -1.71
CA ILE A 6 -23.39 78.99 -2.38
C ILE A 6 -22.28 78.88 -3.44
N CYS A 7 -21.95 79.98 -4.13
CA CYS A 7 -20.82 80.00 -5.06
C CYS A 7 -19.44 80.01 -4.37
N ALA A 8 -19.37 80.45 -3.11
CA ALA A 8 -18.14 80.39 -2.31
C ALA A 8 -17.93 79.01 -1.66
N LEU A 9 -19.01 78.26 -1.36
CA LEU A 9 -18.91 76.87 -0.88
C LEU A 9 -18.63 75.86 -2.00
N LEU A 10 -19.09 76.09 -3.24
CA LEU A 10 -18.78 75.19 -4.36
C LEU A 10 -17.34 75.33 -4.91
N ALA A 11 -16.69 76.47 -4.69
CA ALA A 11 -15.30 76.70 -5.13
C ALA A 11 -14.25 76.12 -4.15
N LEU A 12 -14.63 75.82 -2.91
CA LEU A 12 -13.75 75.21 -1.90
C LEU A 12 -13.75 73.66 -1.98
N CYS A 13 -14.73 73.06 -2.66
CA CYS A 13 -14.80 71.61 -2.88
C CYS A 13 -13.93 71.10 -4.06
N LEU A 14 -13.24 72.00 -4.79
CA LEU A 14 -12.40 71.66 -5.94
C LEU A 14 -10.89 71.61 -5.63
N PHE A 15 -10.48 71.79 -4.37
CA PHE A 15 -9.07 71.75 -3.95
C PHE A 15 -8.71 70.62 -2.96
N CYS A 16 -9.61 69.63 -2.76
CA CYS A 16 -9.32 68.45 -1.94
C CYS A 16 -9.37 67.12 -2.72
N SER A 17 -9.18 67.15 -4.05
CA SER A 17 -8.87 65.96 -4.83
C SER A 17 -7.39 65.62 -4.68
N GLY A 18 -7.04 65.08 -3.51
CA GLY A 18 -5.69 64.71 -3.13
C GLY A 18 -5.66 63.54 -2.17
N CYS A 19 -6.50 62.53 -2.38
CA CYS A 19 -6.22 61.19 -1.86
C CYS A 19 -5.36 60.49 -2.92
N SER A 20 -4.05 60.49 -2.71
CA SER A 20 -3.22 59.40 -3.20
C SER A 20 -3.82 58.12 -2.62
N VAL A 21 -4.46 57.33 -3.47
CA VAL A 21 -4.64 55.90 -3.21
C VAL A 21 -3.24 55.36 -3.03
N MET A 22 -2.83 55.16 -1.78
CA MET A 22 -1.79 54.22 -1.45
C MET A 22 -2.29 52.89 -2.01
N ASP A 23 -1.58 52.39 -3.01
CA ASP A 23 -1.66 51.01 -3.44
C ASP A 23 -1.12 50.18 -2.26
N LEU A 24 -2.00 49.95 -1.28
CA LEU A 24 -1.80 48.94 -0.26
C LEU A 24 -1.93 47.63 -1.01
N ASP A 25 -0.79 47.08 -1.38
CA ASP A 25 -0.66 45.74 -1.91
C ASP A 25 -1.12 44.75 -0.82
N THR A 26 -2.43 44.53 -0.77
CA THR A 26 -3.11 43.68 0.22
C THR A 26 -2.76 42.20 0.06
N GLN A 27 -1.89 41.82 -0.87
CA GLN A 27 -1.43 40.44 -1.03
C GLN A 27 -0.27 40.06 -0.10
N ASN A 28 0.35 41.02 0.62
CA ASN A 28 1.40 40.75 1.62
C ASN A 28 0.96 40.91 3.08
N LEU A 29 -0.34 41.08 3.35
CA LEU A 29 -0.90 41.21 4.71
C LEU A 29 -1.52 39.93 5.26
N MET A 30 -1.42 38.81 4.53
CA MET A 30 -1.88 37.49 4.96
C MET A 30 -0.66 36.58 5.10
N SER A 31 0.15 36.80 6.14
CA SER A 31 1.00 35.73 6.66
C SER A 31 0.06 34.65 7.23
N PRO A 32 0.33 33.35 7.02
CA PRO A 32 -0.37 32.30 7.75
C PRO A 32 -0.37 32.64 9.25
N PRO A 33 -1.46 32.37 9.99
CA PRO A 33 -1.47 32.60 11.43
C PRO A 33 -0.26 31.90 12.04
N LYS A 34 0.59 32.66 12.73
CA LYS A 34 1.77 32.11 13.40
C LYS A 34 1.31 30.96 14.30
N ALA A 35 2.05 29.86 14.27
CA ALA A 35 1.86 28.80 15.24
C ALA A 35 1.83 29.39 16.66
N THR A 36 1.07 28.78 17.57
CA THR A 36 0.98 29.18 18.98
C THR A 36 1.34 28.00 19.86
N GLY A 37 1.87 28.25 21.06
CA GLY A 37 2.36 27.21 21.97
C GLY A 37 3.61 26.50 21.42
N ASP A 38 3.75 25.21 21.72
CA ASP A 38 4.94 24.41 21.40
C ASP A 38 5.32 24.46 19.91
N LYS A 39 4.33 24.48 19.01
CA LYS A 39 4.58 24.59 17.57
C LYS A 39 5.33 25.87 17.19
N ALA A 40 5.08 26.98 17.90
CA ALA A 40 5.77 28.25 17.67
C ALA A 40 7.22 28.19 18.17
N ASP A 41 7.43 27.56 19.33
CA ASP A 41 8.73 27.42 19.95
C ASP A 41 9.63 26.47 19.16
N ILE A 42 9.10 25.32 18.74
CA ILE A 42 9.78 24.37 17.85
C ILE A 42 10.13 25.04 16.50
N GLN A 43 9.18 25.79 15.91
CA GLN A 43 9.45 26.52 14.67
C GLN A 43 10.58 27.54 14.86
N ARG A 44 10.61 28.25 15.98
CA ARG A 44 11.71 29.17 16.31
C ARG A 44 13.05 28.43 16.42
N VAL A 45 13.10 27.27 17.07
CA VAL A 45 14.32 26.45 17.14
C VAL A 45 14.80 26.04 15.73
N ILE A 46 13.87 25.69 14.84
CA ILE A 46 14.19 25.37 13.43
C ILE A 46 14.73 26.61 12.71
N GLU A 47 14.07 27.77 12.82
CA GLU A 47 14.48 29.03 12.20
C GLU A 47 15.88 29.47 12.69
N GLU A 48 16.14 29.36 13.99
CA GLU A 48 17.45 29.65 14.60
C GLU A 48 18.53 28.68 14.13
N SER A 49 18.18 27.41 13.88
CA SER A 49 19.10 26.38 13.40
C SER A 49 19.40 26.48 11.91
N ALA A 50 18.40 26.83 11.10
CA ALA A 50 18.43 26.68 9.66
C ALA A 50 18.64 28.00 8.90
N GLY A 51 18.28 29.13 9.52
CA GLY A 51 18.18 30.42 8.83
C GLY A 51 17.05 30.41 7.79
N SER A 52 17.40 30.52 6.51
CA SER A 52 16.44 30.33 5.42
C SER A 52 16.40 28.86 5.04
N TYR A 53 15.22 28.25 4.97
CA TYR A 53 15.08 26.82 4.75
C TYR A 53 13.82 26.44 3.97
N THR A 54 13.82 25.20 3.46
CA THR A 54 12.67 24.55 2.86
C THR A 54 12.47 23.21 3.56
N PHE A 55 11.25 22.97 4.07
CA PHE A 55 10.90 21.71 4.71
C PHE A 55 10.99 20.51 3.75
N LYS A 56 11.37 19.36 4.29
CA LYS A 56 11.32 18.06 3.61
C LYS A 56 10.30 17.17 4.30
N TYR A 57 9.53 16.45 3.50
CA TYR A 57 8.42 15.63 3.99
C TYR A 57 8.72 14.16 3.65
N PRO A 58 8.59 13.24 4.61
CA PRO A 58 8.70 11.81 4.32
C PRO A 58 7.73 11.37 3.21
N GLN A 59 8.24 10.60 2.25
CA GLN A 59 7.48 10.19 1.06
C GLN A 59 6.50 9.04 1.32
N LYS A 60 6.74 8.19 2.33
CA LYS A 60 5.89 7.06 2.74
C LYS A 60 5.89 6.80 4.26
N GLY A 61 5.03 5.88 4.70
CA GLY A 61 4.78 5.58 6.12
C GLY A 61 3.70 6.49 6.75
N ASP A 62 3.51 6.35 8.06
CA ASP A 62 2.45 7.06 8.80
C ASP A 62 2.86 8.49 9.16
N TYR A 63 4.16 8.72 9.36
CA TYR A 63 4.70 10.02 9.74
C TYR A 63 5.15 10.83 8.53
N ARG A 64 4.23 11.66 7.98
CA ARG A 64 4.44 12.43 6.73
C ARG A 64 4.64 13.92 6.91
N SER A 65 4.74 14.39 8.15
CA SER A 65 5.01 15.80 8.45
C SER A 65 6.51 16.09 8.37
N ALA A 66 6.87 17.33 8.02
CA ALA A 66 8.25 17.80 8.10
C ALA A 66 8.74 18.05 9.53
N VAL A 67 7.81 18.12 10.48
CA VAL A 67 8.05 18.15 11.93
C VAL A 67 7.16 17.08 12.54
N ILE A 68 7.77 16.04 13.09
CA ILE A 68 7.10 14.89 13.72
C ILE A 68 7.27 15.03 15.23
N MET A 69 6.18 14.87 15.97
CA MET A 69 6.18 14.83 17.44
C MET A 69 6.05 13.37 17.88
N HIS A 70 6.93 12.91 18.77
CA HIS A 70 6.91 11.55 19.31
C HIS A 70 7.71 11.49 20.61
N ASP A 71 7.25 10.75 21.61
CA ASP A 71 8.01 10.47 22.84
C ASP A 71 9.13 9.47 22.55
N ILE A 72 10.36 9.98 22.40
CA ILE A 72 11.55 9.19 22.01
C ILE A 72 12.28 8.72 23.27
N ASN A 73 12.31 9.54 24.32
CA ASN A 73 13.07 9.27 25.54
C ASN A 73 12.22 8.67 26.68
N GLY A 74 10.93 8.38 26.45
CA GLY A 74 10.03 7.73 27.39
C GLY A 74 9.67 8.56 28.62
N ASP A 75 9.83 9.89 28.58
CA ASP A 75 9.52 10.76 29.72
C ASP A 75 8.04 11.21 29.76
N GLY A 76 7.26 10.86 28.74
CA GLY A 76 5.86 11.22 28.57
C GLY A 76 5.62 12.57 27.89
N THR A 77 6.68 13.25 27.45
CA THR A 77 6.65 14.46 26.63
C THR A 77 7.17 14.12 25.23
N ASP A 78 6.47 14.58 24.19
CA ASP A 78 6.95 14.34 22.83
C ASP A 78 8.21 15.17 22.53
N GLU A 79 9.25 14.55 21.97
CA GLU A 79 10.31 15.24 21.26
C GLU A 79 9.87 15.59 19.82
N ALA A 80 10.54 16.57 19.20
CA ALA A 80 10.32 16.92 17.80
C ALA A 80 11.49 16.50 16.90
N VAL A 81 11.18 15.80 15.81
CA VAL A 81 12.12 15.51 14.71
C VAL A 81 11.75 16.34 13.49
N ALA A 82 12.65 17.20 13.03
CA ALA A 82 12.38 18.12 11.92
C ALA A 82 13.36 17.95 10.75
N PHE A 83 12.83 18.01 9.52
CA PHE A 83 13.59 17.81 8.29
C PHE A 83 13.54 19.04 7.38
N TYR A 84 14.69 19.55 6.98
CA TYR A 84 14.76 20.69 6.06
C TYR A 84 16.04 20.70 5.22
N LYS A 85 16.04 21.48 4.14
CA LYS A 85 17.25 21.92 3.47
C LYS A 85 17.43 23.42 3.69
N SER A 86 18.62 23.84 4.07
CA SER A 86 18.96 25.26 4.20
C SER A 86 19.29 25.86 2.85
N ASN A 87 18.80 27.08 2.62
CA ASN A 87 19.13 27.89 1.47
C ASN A 87 20.41 28.68 1.78
N THR A 88 21.49 28.37 1.09
CA THR A 88 22.78 29.06 1.24
C THR A 88 23.05 29.94 0.02
N PRO A 89 23.94 30.94 0.11
CA PRO A 89 24.32 31.74 -1.05
C PRO A 89 24.87 30.91 -2.23
N ASP A 90 25.46 29.74 -1.93
CA ASP A 90 26.09 28.84 -2.90
C ASP A 90 25.14 27.72 -3.40
N GLY A 91 23.89 27.66 -2.91
CA GLY A 91 22.90 26.68 -3.34
C GLY A 91 21.96 26.20 -2.23
N VAL A 92 21.55 24.95 -2.31
CA VAL A 92 20.71 24.30 -1.30
C VAL A 92 21.54 23.22 -0.61
N SER A 93 21.47 23.13 0.72
CA SER A 93 22.21 22.12 1.48
C SER A 93 21.69 20.70 1.24
N ASP A 94 22.44 19.74 1.75
CA ASP A 94 21.95 18.39 2.05
C ASP A 94 20.77 18.44 3.03
N ILE A 95 20.01 17.34 3.11
CA ILE A 95 18.90 17.25 4.06
C ILE A 95 19.49 17.30 5.46
N THR A 96 18.99 18.23 6.27
CA THR A 96 19.28 18.32 7.70
C THR A 96 18.10 17.75 8.46
N VAL A 97 18.40 16.80 9.36
CA VAL A 97 17.48 16.36 10.41
C VAL A 97 17.94 16.94 11.73
N ILE A 98 17.02 17.51 12.51
CA ILE A 98 17.29 17.96 13.88
C ILE A 98 16.33 17.30 14.86
N PHE A 99 16.84 17.05 16.05
CA PHE A 99 16.10 16.55 17.21
C PHE A 99 15.99 17.68 18.22
N ILE A 100 14.77 17.90 18.72
CA ILE A 100 14.41 19.01 19.61
C ILE A 100 13.67 18.42 20.81
N ASP A 101 14.09 18.80 22.00
CA ASP A 101 13.61 18.28 23.28
C ASP A 101 13.29 19.47 24.20
N GLN A 102 12.38 19.28 25.15
CA GLN A 102 12.00 20.27 26.14
C GLN A 102 12.86 20.16 27.41
N ILE A 103 14.01 20.85 27.41
CA ILE A 103 14.90 20.87 28.57
C ILE A 103 14.52 22.02 29.51
N SER A 104 14.12 21.70 30.74
CA SER A 104 13.72 22.68 31.76
C SER A 104 12.57 23.61 31.32
N GLY A 105 11.63 23.09 30.51
CA GLY A 105 10.47 23.84 30.03
C GLY A 105 10.72 24.70 28.79
N GLU A 106 11.91 24.64 28.19
CA GLU A 106 12.23 25.34 26.95
C GLU A 106 12.60 24.34 25.86
N TRP A 107 11.98 24.48 24.68
CA TRP A 107 12.34 23.70 23.50
C TRP A 107 13.74 24.07 23.01
N GLN A 108 14.61 23.07 22.90
CA GLN A 108 16.00 23.25 22.52
C GLN A 108 16.42 22.16 21.53
N ARG A 109 17.24 22.53 20.54
CA ARG A 109 17.84 21.55 19.64
C ARG A 109 18.91 20.76 20.40
N ILE A 110 18.72 19.45 20.52
CA ILE A 110 19.67 18.53 21.16
C ILE A 110 20.63 17.87 20.16
N ALA A 111 20.21 17.68 18.90
CA ALA A 111 21.08 17.10 17.88
C ALA A 111 20.74 17.60 16.46
N ALA A 112 21.72 17.51 15.56
CA ALA A 112 21.57 17.81 14.15
C ALA A 112 22.48 16.92 13.29
N PHE A 113 21.93 16.35 12.23
CA PHE A 113 22.65 15.50 11.28
C PHE A 113 22.33 15.90 9.85
N GLN A 114 23.26 15.61 8.94
CA GLN A 114 23.08 15.86 7.50
C GLN A 114 23.14 14.55 6.73
N ASN A 115 22.29 14.42 5.71
CA ASN A 115 22.29 13.31 4.79
C ASN A 115 22.16 13.83 3.35
N SER A 116 23.02 13.31 2.47
CA SER A 116 23.13 13.74 1.07
C SER A 116 22.07 13.14 0.14
N ALA A 117 21.15 12.33 0.67
CA ALA A 117 20.03 11.79 -0.09
C ALA A 117 19.12 12.90 -0.66
N ALA A 118 18.43 12.56 -1.75
CA ALA A 118 17.49 13.48 -2.39
C ALA A 118 16.24 13.71 -1.54
N GLU A 119 15.72 12.65 -0.90
CA GLU A 119 14.49 12.66 -0.10
C GLU A 119 14.61 11.90 1.22
N VAL A 120 13.77 12.32 2.17
CA VAL A 120 13.37 11.51 3.33
C VAL A 120 12.32 10.52 2.86
N GLU A 121 12.60 9.24 2.95
CA GLU A 121 11.75 8.19 2.43
C GLU A 121 10.60 7.87 3.38
N ARG A 122 10.91 7.53 4.63
CA ARG A 122 9.96 7.29 5.72
C ARG A 122 10.61 7.64 7.06
N VAL A 123 9.78 7.74 8.09
CA VAL A 123 10.22 7.79 9.48
C VAL A 123 9.42 6.75 10.25
N CYS A 124 10.08 5.97 11.10
CA CYS A 124 9.47 4.99 11.98
C CYS A 124 10.04 5.14 13.39
N PHE A 125 9.24 4.76 14.38
CA PHE A 125 9.59 4.74 15.80
C PHE A 125 9.31 3.34 16.34
N SER A 126 10.24 2.78 17.10
CA SER A 126 10.13 1.42 17.66
C SER A 126 11.23 1.18 18.70
N ASP A 127 10.91 0.43 19.76
CA ASP A 127 11.86 -0.01 20.78
C ASP A 127 12.69 -1.20 20.25
N LEU A 128 13.82 -0.86 19.65
CA LEU A 128 14.73 -1.80 19.01
C LEU A 128 15.73 -2.45 19.97
N ASN A 129 15.89 -1.93 21.19
CA ASN A 129 16.87 -2.42 22.17
C ASN A 129 16.27 -2.84 23.51
N GLY A 130 14.94 -2.81 23.64
CA GLY A 130 14.19 -3.32 24.77
C GLY A 130 14.33 -2.48 26.04
N ASP A 131 14.69 -1.19 25.92
CA ASP A 131 14.83 -0.29 27.06
C ASP A 131 13.56 0.51 27.37
N GLY A 132 12.53 0.35 26.53
CA GLY A 132 11.26 1.05 26.61
C GLY A 132 11.28 2.44 25.96
N TRP A 133 12.36 2.82 25.29
CA TRP A 133 12.49 4.07 24.54
C TRP A 133 12.51 3.81 23.04
N ASP A 134 11.78 4.63 22.28
CA ASP A 134 11.72 4.43 20.85
C ASP A 134 13.01 4.91 20.17
N SER A 135 13.57 4.04 19.33
CA SER A 135 14.56 4.43 18.34
C SER A 135 13.88 5.09 17.14
N VAL A 136 14.51 6.11 16.55
CA VAL A 136 14.01 6.74 15.32
C VAL A 136 14.72 6.16 14.11
N LEU A 137 14.02 5.41 13.27
CA LEU A 137 14.53 4.95 11.98
C LEU A 137 14.14 5.96 10.90
N ILE A 138 15.13 6.49 10.19
CA ILE A 138 14.90 7.36 9.03
C ILE A 138 15.38 6.67 7.77
N GLY A 139 14.45 6.48 6.85
CA GLY A 139 14.71 6.01 5.50
C GLY A 139 15.16 7.14 4.58
N TRP A 140 16.13 6.88 3.71
CA TRP A 140 16.70 7.83 2.77
C TRP A 140 16.60 7.30 1.35
N SER A 141 16.07 8.12 0.44
CA SER A 141 15.89 7.73 -0.96
C SER A 141 16.61 8.66 -1.93
N ASN A 142 17.17 8.03 -2.97
CA ASN A 142 17.65 8.68 -4.19
C ASN A 142 16.79 8.28 -5.40
N TYR A 143 15.49 8.03 -5.16
CA TYR A 143 14.52 7.58 -6.16
C TYR A 143 14.89 6.24 -6.82
N SER A 144 15.47 5.34 -6.04
CA SER A 144 15.76 3.96 -6.43
C SER A 144 15.04 2.98 -5.51
N SER A 145 15.04 1.70 -5.88
CA SER A 145 14.57 0.61 -5.00
C SER A 145 15.58 0.21 -3.92
N ALA A 146 16.73 0.89 -3.84
CA ALA A 146 17.79 0.59 -2.89
C ALA A 146 17.97 1.76 -1.92
N ASN A 147 16.96 1.96 -1.07
CA ASN A 147 16.98 2.97 -0.01
C ASN A 147 18.02 2.61 1.06
N GLN A 148 18.53 3.62 1.75
CA GLN A 148 19.39 3.47 2.93
C GLN A 148 18.59 3.84 4.17
N ALA A 149 18.98 3.36 5.34
CA ALA A 149 18.36 3.77 6.60
C ALA A 149 19.43 4.06 7.66
N THR A 150 19.11 5.01 8.52
CA THR A 150 19.88 5.34 9.71
C THR A 150 18.96 5.24 10.92
N VAL A 151 19.42 4.56 11.96
CA VAL A 151 18.74 4.48 13.26
C VAL A 151 19.34 5.51 14.19
N PHE A 152 18.51 6.30 14.86
CA PHE A 152 18.92 7.30 15.84
C PHE A 152 18.39 6.88 17.21
N ARG A 153 19.29 6.74 18.18
CA ARG A 153 18.97 6.35 19.56
C ARG A 153 19.24 7.50 20.52
N TYR A 154 18.32 7.73 21.45
CA TYR A 154 18.52 8.68 22.54
C TYR A 154 19.30 7.99 23.67
N GLU A 155 20.46 8.53 24.03
CA GLU A 155 21.32 7.98 25.06
C GLU A 155 21.99 9.09 25.87
N ASN A 156 21.77 9.10 27.19
CA ASN A 156 22.42 10.04 28.11
C ASN A 156 22.27 11.53 27.74
N GLY A 157 21.12 11.92 27.18
CA GLY A 157 20.85 13.31 26.77
C GLY A 157 21.44 13.70 25.41
N GLU A 158 21.98 12.74 24.66
CA GLU A 158 22.45 12.90 23.28
C GLU A 158 21.69 11.96 22.34
N VAL A 159 21.72 12.26 21.05
CA VAL A 159 21.20 11.36 20.01
C VAL A 159 22.37 10.78 19.23
N LYS A 160 22.44 9.45 19.10
CA LYS A 160 23.49 8.74 18.38
C LYS A 160 22.96 8.13 17.09
N PRO A 161 23.58 8.42 15.92
CA PRO A 161 23.22 7.78 14.66
C PRO A 161 23.95 6.44 14.48
N SER A 162 23.29 5.49 13.86
CA SER A 162 23.82 4.20 13.42
C SER A 162 23.31 3.89 12.01
N ASP A 163 24.20 4.02 11.02
CA ASP A 163 23.86 3.72 9.63
C ASP A 163 23.76 2.21 9.44
N LEU A 164 22.71 1.76 8.76
CA LEU A 164 22.53 0.34 8.46
C LEU A 164 23.41 -0.08 7.29
N GLU A 165 23.98 -1.29 7.39
CA GLU A 165 24.84 -1.86 6.34
C GLU A 165 24.07 -2.18 5.05
N TYR A 166 22.78 -2.50 5.18
CA TYR A 166 21.97 -3.03 4.09
C TYR A 166 21.06 -1.95 3.49
N SER A 167 21.00 -1.94 2.17
CA SER A 167 19.96 -1.23 1.43
C SER A 167 18.64 -2.02 1.48
N TYR A 168 17.51 -1.34 1.41
CA TYR A 168 16.17 -1.96 1.38
C TYR A 168 15.27 -1.35 0.31
N THR A 169 14.31 -2.16 -0.16
CA THR A 169 13.13 -1.71 -0.91
C THR A 169 12.00 -1.34 0.06
N ASP A 170 11.70 -2.24 1.00
CA ASP A 170 10.75 -2.00 2.09
C ASP A 170 11.20 -2.68 3.40
N LEU A 171 10.63 -2.23 4.53
CA LEU A 171 10.98 -2.68 5.88
C LEU A 171 9.75 -2.73 6.79
N ALA A 172 9.85 -3.53 7.85
CA ALA A 172 8.92 -3.59 8.98
C ALA A 172 9.70 -3.56 10.29
N LEU A 173 9.09 -3.01 11.34
CA LEU A 173 9.61 -2.95 12.70
C LEU A 173 8.59 -3.59 13.62
N GLU A 174 8.84 -4.83 14.01
CA GLU A 174 7.89 -5.66 14.75
C GLU A 174 8.64 -6.72 15.56
N ASP A 175 8.09 -7.12 16.71
CA ASP A 175 8.56 -8.28 17.48
C ASP A 175 8.26 -9.60 16.73
N PHE A 176 9.21 -10.06 15.90
CA PHE A 176 9.07 -11.24 15.04
C PHE A 176 9.32 -12.53 15.82
N ASP A 177 10.25 -12.51 16.78
CA ASP A 177 10.58 -13.68 17.60
C ASP A 177 9.78 -13.80 18.91
N ARG A 178 8.94 -12.80 19.19
CA ARG A 178 8.03 -12.70 20.35
C ARG A 178 8.76 -12.63 21.69
N ASP A 179 9.94 -12.01 21.73
CA ASP A 179 10.68 -11.80 22.97
C ASP A 179 10.37 -10.46 23.68
N GLY A 180 9.53 -9.63 23.07
CA GLY A 180 9.10 -8.33 23.60
C GLY A 180 9.96 -7.16 23.14
N THR A 181 10.96 -7.38 22.30
CA THR A 181 11.74 -6.34 21.61
C THR A 181 11.40 -6.36 20.12
N ASP A 182 11.26 -5.21 19.48
CA ASP A 182 11.01 -5.21 18.03
C ASP A 182 12.29 -5.51 17.24
N GLU A 183 12.16 -6.31 16.18
CA GLU A 183 13.20 -6.49 15.18
C GLU A 183 12.96 -5.64 13.93
N LEU A 184 14.06 -5.33 13.23
CA LEU A 184 14.00 -4.71 11.91
C LEU A 184 14.04 -5.78 10.81
N PHE A 185 12.92 -5.99 10.14
CA PHE A 185 12.86 -6.76 8.91
C PHE A 185 13.13 -5.86 7.70
N MET A 186 14.03 -6.28 6.81
CA MET A 186 14.36 -5.55 5.57
C MET A 186 14.26 -6.48 4.37
N SER A 187 13.57 -6.03 3.32
CA SER A 187 13.48 -6.73 2.04
C SER A 187 14.12 -5.91 0.93
N SER A 188 14.71 -6.58 -0.06
CA SER A 188 15.30 -5.94 -1.23
C SER A 188 14.98 -6.71 -2.50
N VAL A 189 14.61 -5.98 -3.55
CA VAL A 189 14.47 -6.53 -4.91
C VAL A 189 15.83 -6.71 -5.54
N ASN A 190 15.88 -7.49 -6.62
CA ASN A 190 17.11 -7.69 -7.38
C ASN A 190 17.57 -6.37 -8.01
N THR A 191 18.86 -6.08 -7.90
CA THR A 191 19.52 -4.93 -8.53
C THR A 191 20.68 -5.41 -9.40
N ALA A 192 21.35 -4.51 -10.12
CA ALA A 192 22.50 -4.88 -10.95
C ALA A 192 23.64 -5.55 -10.16
N ASP A 193 23.82 -5.17 -8.89
CA ASP A 193 24.97 -5.56 -8.07
C ASP A 193 24.62 -6.45 -6.88
N LYS A 194 23.33 -6.59 -6.54
CA LYS A 194 22.86 -7.35 -5.37
C LYS A 194 21.61 -8.16 -5.70
N SER A 195 21.66 -9.44 -5.35
CA SER A 195 20.51 -10.35 -5.43
C SER A 195 19.42 -9.98 -4.43
N ALA A 196 18.18 -10.29 -4.78
CA ALA A 196 17.03 -10.11 -3.91
C ALA A 196 17.18 -10.95 -2.63
N ALA A 197 16.88 -10.35 -1.48
CA ALA A 197 17.01 -10.98 -0.17
C ALA A 197 16.10 -10.31 0.86
N ALA A 198 15.74 -11.07 1.89
CA ALA A 198 15.11 -10.57 3.11
C ALA A 198 16.00 -10.85 4.32
N ARG A 199 16.05 -9.92 5.27
CA ARG A 199 16.93 -9.96 6.44
C ARG A 199 16.16 -9.58 7.70
N LEU A 200 16.50 -10.21 8.81
CA LEU A 200 16.05 -9.81 10.14
C LEU A 200 17.26 -9.30 10.92
N LEU A 201 17.17 -8.07 11.41
CA LEU A 201 18.18 -7.41 12.21
C LEU A 201 17.67 -7.25 13.64
N LYS A 202 18.50 -7.64 14.60
CA LYS A 202 18.21 -7.52 16.04
C LYS A 202 19.32 -6.73 16.73
N TYR A 203 18.99 -5.99 17.78
CA TYR A 203 19.99 -5.25 18.54
C TYR A 203 20.93 -6.20 19.29
N SER A 204 22.22 -5.86 19.29
CA SER A 204 23.28 -6.59 20.00
C SER A 204 24.00 -5.63 20.93
N GLU A 205 23.86 -5.87 22.23
CA GLU A 205 24.58 -5.12 23.28
C GLU A 205 26.11 -5.19 23.11
N ALA A 206 26.63 -6.30 22.57
CA ALA A 206 28.07 -6.50 22.40
C ALA A 206 28.69 -5.56 21.38
N SER A 207 27.92 -5.16 20.37
CA SER A 207 28.34 -4.25 19.30
C SER A 207 27.70 -2.87 19.38
N ASP A 208 26.74 -2.67 20.30
CA ASP A 208 25.93 -1.46 20.42
C ASP A 208 25.27 -1.07 19.07
N SER A 209 24.75 -2.08 18.37
CA SER A 209 24.22 -1.93 17.01
C SER A 209 23.22 -3.02 16.65
N LEU A 210 22.38 -2.75 15.64
CA LEU A 210 21.61 -3.80 14.96
C LEU A 210 22.56 -4.72 14.20
N VAL A 211 22.37 -6.03 14.32
CA VAL A 211 23.12 -7.06 13.61
C VAL A 211 22.18 -8.01 12.89
N ASN A 212 22.58 -8.48 11.71
CA ASN A 212 21.80 -9.45 10.94
C ASN A 212 21.83 -10.81 11.64
N VAL A 213 20.68 -11.27 12.11
CA VAL A 213 20.52 -12.58 12.77
C VAL A 213 20.01 -13.66 11.82
N SER A 214 19.42 -13.28 10.70
CA SER A 214 18.93 -14.23 9.69
C SER A 214 18.70 -13.59 8.33
N GLU A 215 18.97 -14.35 7.27
CA GLU A 215 18.83 -13.91 5.88
C GLU A 215 18.31 -15.06 5.00
N VAL A 216 17.39 -14.74 4.09
CA VAL A 216 16.86 -15.66 3.08
C VAL A 216 16.90 -15.02 1.70
N GLU A 217 17.13 -15.85 0.68
CA GLU A 217 17.03 -15.42 -0.72
C GLU A 217 15.56 -15.17 -1.10
N MET A 218 15.35 -14.15 -1.93
CA MET A 218 14.04 -13.77 -2.43
C MET A 218 13.96 -14.00 -3.95
N ASN A 219 12.76 -13.90 -4.50
CA ASN A 219 12.50 -14.14 -5.91
C ASN A 219 13.18 -13.08 -6.79
N GLN A 220 14.21 -13.52 -7.51
CA GLN A 220 15.02 -12.66 -8.38
C GLN A 220 14.26 -12.13 -9.62
N GLU A 221 13.09 -12.66 -9.93
CA GLU A 221 12.22 -12.19 -11.03
C GLU A 221 11.30 -11.03 -10.60
N VAL A 222 11.19 -10.76 -9.30
CA VAL A 222 10.43 -9.63 -8.78
C VAL A 222 11.24 -8.34 -8.95
N THR A 223 10.66 -7.38 -9.66
CA THR A 223 11.32 -6.10 -9.98
C THR A 223 10.81 -4.95 -9.13
N GLN A 224 9.63 -5.08 -8.54
CA GLN A 224 8.99 -4.06 -7.72
C GLN A 224 8.04 -4.71 -6.72
N TYR A 225 7.90 -4.12 -5.52
CA TYR A 225 6.85 -4.49 -4.58
C TYR A 225 5.60 -3.64 -4.82
N ALA A 226 4.46 -4.30 -4.99
CA ALA A 226 3.13 -3.68 -5.09
C ALA A 226 2.47 -3.54 -3.71
N SER A 227 2.69 -4.50 -2.83
CA SER A 227 2.21 -4.50 -1.44
C SER A 227 3.28 -5.11 -0.52
N PHE A 228 3.31 -4.64 0.71
CA PHE A 228 4.21 -5.09 1.77
C PHE A 228 3.46 -4.99 3.10
N GLN A 229 3.18 -6.13 3.71
CA GLN A 229 2.37 -6.21 4.94
C GLN A 229 3.04 -7.16 5.92
N ALA A 230 3.45 -6.65 7.08
CA ALA A 230 3.79 -7.49 8.21
C ALA A 230 2.51 -7.89 8.95
N GLY A 231 2.46 -9.10 9.47
CA GLY A 231 1.25 -9.61 10.10
C GLY A 231 1.39 -11.01 10.67
N GLU A 232 0.27 -11.46 11.24
CA GLU A 232 0.13 -12.78 11.83
C GLU A 232 -0.08 -13.84 10.76
N LEU A 233 0.52 -14.99 11.00
CA LEU A 233 0.26 -16.24 10.31
C LEU A 233 -0.47 -17.18 11.28
N GLU A 234 -1.03 -18.24 10.71
CA GLU A 234 -1.59 -19.33 11.48
C GLU A 234 -0.63 -19.88 12.54
N ASN A 235 -1.19 -20.34 13.66
CA ASN A 235 -0.46 -20.80 14.85
C ASN A 235 0.42 -19.73 15.53
N GLY A 236 0.19 -18.43 15.28
CA GLY A 236 0.87 -17.33 15.96
C GLY A 236 2.30 -17.08 15.48
N TYR A 237 2.65 -17.57 14.29
CA TYR A 237 3.89 -17.18 13.63
C TYR A 237 3.76 -15.73 13.13
N ARG A 238 4.87 -15.02 13.04
CA ARG A 238 4.89 -13.64 12.53
C ARG A 238 5.77 -13.54 11.30
N GLY A 239 5.32 -12.78 10.31
CA GLY A 239 6.00 -12.69 9.03
C GLY A 239 5.56 -11.51 8.20
N VAL A 240 6.08 -11.46 6.98
CA VAL A 240 5.83 -10.41 5.99
C VAL A 240 5.37 -11.03 4.69
N TYR A 241 4.23 -10.52 4.22
CA TYR A 241 3.61 -10.82 2.93
C TYR A 241 4.01 -9.73 1.94
N ILE A 242 4.64 -10.13 0.84
CA ILE A 242 5.20 -9.21 -0.16
C ILE A 242 4.64 -9.58 -1.53
N ASP A 243 3.80 -8.72 -2.10
CA ASP A 243 3.32 -8.91 -3.45
C ASP A 243 4.28 -8.26 -4.45
N GLY A 244 5.05 -9.11 -5.12
CA GLY A 244 6.06 -8.71 -6.09
C GLY A 244 5.53 -8.71 -7.52
N VAL A 245 5.72 -7.60 -8.24
CA VAL A 245 5.46 -7.49 -9.68
C VAL A 245 6.61 -8.13 -10.46
N LYS A 246 6.24 -8.93 -11.46
CA LYS A 246 7.11 -9.60 -12.42
C LYS A 246 6.88 -9.05 -13.83
N SER A 247 7.69 -9.50 -14.79
CA SER A 247 7.46 -9.21 -16.21
C SER A 247 6.11 -9.76 -16.70
N GLY A 248 5.57 -9.18 -17.78
CA GLY A 248 4.34 -9.67 -18.42
C GLY A 248 3.05 -9.37 -17.66
N ASN A 249 3.02 -8.31 -16.84
CA ASN A 249 1.86 -7.93 -16.00
C ASN A 249 1.42 -9.04 -15.03
N GLN A 250 2.39 -9.81 -14.54
CA GLN A 250 2.19 -10.83 -13.53
C GLN A 250 2.68 -10.33 -12.18
N MET A 251 2.15 -10.90 -11.11
CA MET A 251 2.66 -10.76 -9.75
C MET A 251 2.69 -12.12 -9.06
N THR A 252 3.44 -12.20 -7.97
CA THR A 252 3.48 -13.35 -7.07
C THR A 252 3.57 -12.84 -5.64
N THR A 253 3.06 -13.61 -4.70
CA THR A 253 3.31 -13.35 -3.28
C THR A 253 4.58 -14.07 -2.85
N GLU A 254 5.44 -13.36 -2.14
CA GLU A 254 6.52 -13.90 -1.33
C GLU A 254 6.09 -13.81 0.13
N LEU A 255 6.34 -14.86 0.90
CA LEU A 255 6.11 -14.89 2.34
C LEU A 255 7.44 -15.14 3.01
N VAL A 256 7.78 -14.33 4.00
CA VAL A 256 8.95 -14.54 4.85
C VAL A 256 8.53 -14.46 6.30
N TYR A 257 8.78 -15.50 7.09
CA TYR A 257 8.39 -15.54 8.50
C TYR A 257 9.52 -16.03 9.39
N TRP A 258 9.48 -15.68 10.67
CA TRP A 258 10.41 -16.21 11.66
C TRP A 258 9.94 -17.59 12.14
N ASP A 259 10.82 -18.59 12.03
CA ASP A 259 10.58 -19.92 12.58
C ASP A 259 11.22 -20.01 13.99
N PRO A 260 10.40 -20.06 15.06
CA PRO A 260 10.92 -20.08 16.42
C PRO A 260 11.60 -21.42 16.78
N GLU A 261 11.33 -22.51 16.05
CA GLU A 261 12.01 -23.79 16.30
C GLU A 261 13.41 -23.79 15.71
N GLU A 262 13.55 -23.27 14.48
CA GLU A 262 14.83 -23.19 13.76
C GLU A 262 15.63 -21.92 14.06
N GLN A 263 15.01 -20.94 14.72
CA GLN A 263 15.57 -19.63 15.08
C GLN A 263 16.16 -18.92 13.85
N LYS A 264 15.39 -18.89 12.75
CA LYS A 264 15.76 -18.24 11.49
C LYS A 264 14.54 -17.87 10.65
N LEU A 265 14.72 -16.97 9.69
CA LEU A 265 13.74 -16.70 8.65
C LEU A 265 13.55 -17.91 7.73
N GLN A 266 12.30 -18.10 7.28
CA GLN A 266 11.90 -19.07 6.27
C GLN A 266 11.18 -18.35 5.13
N ALA A 267 11.45 -18.76 3.88
CA ALA A 267 10.77 -18.26 2.68
C ALA A 267 10.16 -19.43 1.90
N PRO A 268 8.98 -19.96 2.30
CA PRO A 268 8.46 -21.24 1.78
C PRO A 268 8.09 -21.22 0.29
N PHE A 269 7.83 -20.05 -0.29
CA PHE A 269 7.41 -19.92 -1.68
C PHE A 269 8.56 -19.68 -2.66
N TYR A 270 9.77 -19.44 -2.15
CA TYR A 270 10.96 -19.34 -2.96
C TYR A 270 11.92 -20.49 -2.66
N SER A 271 12.32 -21.21 -3.71
CA SER A 271 13.34 -22.25 -3.64
C SER A 271 14.20 -22.19 -4.89
N SER A 272 15.52 -22.27 -4.72
CA SER A 272 16.47 -22.45 -5.82
C SER A 272 16.37 -23.86 -6.44
N ASP A 273 15.84 -24.83 -5.69
CA ASP A 273 15.47 -26.16 -6.17
C ASP A 273 14.09 -26.12 -6.85
N SER A 274 14.04 -26.45 -8.13
CA SER A 274 12.84 -26.41 -8.97
C SER A 274 11.82 -27.51 -8.66
N SER A 275 12.16 -28.50 -7.82
CA SER A 275 11.31 -29.67 -7.57
C SER A 275 10.13 -29.40 -6.62
N ASN A 276 10.13 -28.32 -5.85
CA ASN A 276 9.14 -28.00 -4.81
C ASN A 276 8.68 -26.53 -4.80
N LYS A 277 8.46 -25.92 -5.98
CA LYS A 277 7.98 -24.54 -6.06
C LYS A 277 6.46 -24.46 -5.92
N ILE A 278 5.98 -23.91 -4.81
CA ILE A 278 4.61 -23.40 -4.70
C ILE A 278 4.55 -22.12 -5.56
N SER A 279 3.88 -22.18 -6.71
CA SER A 279 3.75 -21.02 -7.59
C SER A 279 2.45 -20.26 -7.30
N LEU A 280 2.58 -19.01 -6.88
CA LEU A 280 1.48 -18.09 -6.60
C LEU A 280 1.35 -17.03 -7.71
N THR A 281 1.86 -17.34 -8.90
CA THR A 281 1.87 -16.40 -10.02
C THR A 281 0.45 -16.14 -10.51
N ARG A 282 0.08 -14.87 -10.61
CA ARG A 282 -1.25 -14.41 -11.02
C ARG A 282 -1.15 -13.12 -11.84
N PRO A 283 -2.21 -12.73 -12.58
CA PRO A 283 -2.28 -11.40 -13.16
C PRO A 283 -2.15 -10.30 -12.09
N ALA A 284 -1.51 -9.19 -12.44
CA ALA A 284 -1.39 -8.06 -11.53
C ALA A 284 -2.74 -7.43 -11.18
N GLY A 285 -2.88 -6.95 -9.94
CA GLY A 285 -4.03 -6.14 -9.50
C GLY A 285 -4.75 -6.63 -8.25
N VAL A 286 -4.42 -7.83 -7.74
CA VAL A 286 -4.96 -8.34 -6.47
C VAL A 286 -3.80 -8.66 -5.53
N THR A 287 -3.76 -7.99 -4.39
CA THR A 287 -2.73 -8.14 -3.34
C THR A 287 -3.26 -8.93 -2.16
N CYS A 288 -2.37 -9.37 -1.29
CA CYS A 288 -2.71 -9.98 -0.02
C CYS A 288 -3.55 -9.03 0.84
N MET A 289 -4.47 -9.60 1.59
CA MET A 289 -5.31 -8.91 2.56
C MET A 289 -5.99 -9.93 3.46
N ASP A 290 -6.34 -9.50 4.67
CA ASP A 290 -7.23 -10.23 5.56
C ASP A 290 -8.68 -10.11 5.04
N ILE A 291 -9.14 -11.14 4.34
CA ILE A 291 -10.41 -11.18 3.62
C ILE A 291 -11.60 -11.55 4.51
N ASN A 292 -11.33 -12.21 5.64
CA ASN A 292 -12.33 -12.75 6.54
C ASN A 292 -12.34 -12.06 7.91
N GLU A 293 -11.46 -11.05 8.09
CA GLU A 293 -11.28 -10.24 9.30
C GLU A 293 -10.89 -11.08 10.53
N ASP A 294 -10.14 -12.16 10.32
CA ASP A 294 -9.65 -13.03 11.41
C ASP A 294 -8.26 -12.64 11.95
N GLY A 295 -7.62 -11.64 11.35
CA GLY A 295 -6.29 -11.14 11.69
C GLY A 295 -5.14 -11.85 10.97
N VAL A 296 -5.41 -12.89 10.19
CA VAL A 296 -4.43 -13.60 9.36
C VAL A 296 -4.57 -13.13 7.90
N ILE A 297 -3.45 -12.82 7.26
CA ILE A 297 -3.47 -12.32 5.88
C ILE A 297 -3.64 -13.48 4.89
N GLU A 298 -4.63 -13.40 4.01
CA GLU A 298 -4.78 -14.32 2.88
C GLU A 298 -3.93 -13.94 1.66
N ILE A 299 -3.43 -15.00 1.04
CA ILE A 299 -2.60 -14.99 -0.16
C ILE A 299 -3.49 -15.32 -1.37
N PRO A 300 -3.61 -14.41 -2.35
CA PRO A 300 -4.35 -14.69 -3.56
C PRO A 300 -3.52 -15.53 -4.55
N ALA A 301 -4.15 -16.56 -5.09
CA ALA A 301 -3.65 -17.40 -6.17
C ALA A 301 -4.65 -17.43 -7.35
N ALA A 302 -4.14 -17.54 -8.58
CA ALA A 302 -4.99 -17.64 -9.76
C ALA A 302 -5.25 -19.10 -10.14
N ARG A 303 -6.52 -19.50 -10.08
CA ARG A 303 -7.01 -20.77 -10.62
C ARG A 303 -7.75 -20.53 -11.93
N PRO A 304 -7.34 -21.14 -13.06
CA PRO A 304 -8.10 -21.01 -14.30
C PRO A 304 -9.49 -21.65 -14.14
N PHE A 305 -10.50 -21.06 -14.79
CA PHE A 305 -11.77 -21.75 -14.98
C PHE A 305 -11.57 -23.04 -15.78
N GLU A 306 -12.51 -23.99 -15.63
CA GLU A 306 -12.54 -25.18 -16.48
C GLU A 306 -12.57 -24.79 -17.96
N GLY A 307 -11.80 -25.50 -18.78
CA GLY A 307 -11.62 -25.18 -20.20
C GLY A 307 -10.68 -24.02 -20.52
N ASN A 308 -10.29 -23.21 -19.53
CA ASN A 308 -9.37 -22.08 -19.73
C ASN A 308 -7.91 -22.41 -19.39
N ALA A 309 -7.65 -23.60 -18.83
CA ALA A 309 -6.30 -24.06 -18.49
C ALA A 309 -5.36 -24.02 -19.71
N ALA A 310 -4.18 -23.43 -19.53
CA ALA A 310 -3.02 -23.93 -20.26
C ALA A 310 -2.69 -25.30 -19.66
N ALA A 311 -2.37 -26.29 -20.48
CA ALA A 311 -2.00 -27.60 -19.96
C ALA A 311 -0.87 -27.47 -18.92
N SER A 312 -1.10 -28.02 -17.72
CA SER A 312 -0.15 -28.17 -16.59
C SER A 312 -0.08 -27.05 -15.54
N ASN A 313 -0.20 -27.47 -14.28
CA ASN A 313 0.09 -26.76 -13.02
C ASN A 313 1.57 -26.31 -12.90
N THR A 314 2.15 -25.63 -13.88
CA THR A 314 3.57 -25.28 -13.77
C THR A 314 3.97 -23.94 -14.34
N VAL A 315 3.29 -23.39 -15.35
CA VAL A 315 3.68 -22.08 -15.89
C VAL A 315 2.43 -21.43 -16.47
N MET A 316 2.05 -20.25 -15.96
CA MET A 316 1.21 -19.33 -16.72
C MET A 316 2.00 -18.99 -18.01
N PRO A 317 1.54 -19.38 -19.21
CA PRO A 317 2.22 -18.92 -20.41
C PRO A 317 2.24 -17.39 -20.40
N ALA A 318 3.39 -16.81 -20.77
CA ALA A 318 3.51 -15.38 -20.92
C ALA A 318 2.39 -14.87 -21.84
N MET A 319 1.90 -13.67 -21.54
CA MET A 319 0.73 -13.05 -22.19
C MET A 319 0.88 -12.89 -23.72
N ASP A 320 2.07 -13.17 -24.27
CA ASP A 320 2.41 -13.13 -25.69
C ASP A 320 2.25 -14.45 -26.46
N GLU A 321 1.98 -15.59 -25.80
CA GLU A 321 1.97 -16.92 -26.44
C GLU A 321 0.60 -17.61 -26.66
N ARG A 322 -0.53 -16.87 -26.69
CA ARG A 322 -1.84 -17.48 -27.05
C ARG A 322 -2.42 -16.96 -28.36
N ALA A 323 -2.36 -17.82 -29.38
CA ALA A 323 -3.14 -17.70 -30.61
C ALA A 323 -4.55 -18.30 -30.46
N ALA A 324 -5.54 -17.58 -31.00
CA ALA A 324 -6.88 -18.04 -31.42
C ALA A 324 -7.99 -18.29 -30.36
N SER A 325 -8.05 -17.46 -29.31
CA SER A 325 -9.32 -17.08 -28.67
C SER A 325 -9.22 -15.62 -28.26
N SER A 326 -10.08 -14.75 -28.77
CA SER A 326 -9.98 -13.29 -28.65
C SER A 326 -10.41 -12.72 -27.29
N ALA A 327 -10.51 -13.55 -26.25
CA ALA A 327 -10.80 -13.12 -24.88
C ALA A 327 -9.65 -13.53 -23.96
N ALA A 328 -9.15 -12.60 -23.15
CA ALA A 328 -8.18 -12.92 -22.10
C ALA A 328 -8.77 -14.01 -21.18
N PRO A 329 -7.99 -15.04 -20.81
CA PRO A 329 -8.49 -16.09 -19.93
C PRO A 329 -8.96 -15.47 -18.60
N ALA A 330 -10.15 -15.84 -18.18
CA ALA A 330 -10.65 -15.49 -16.85
C ALA A 330 -10.15 -16.49 -15.82
N TYR A 331 -10.03 -16.04 -14.57
CA TYR A 331 -9.54 -16.83 -13.45
C TYR A 331 -10.44 -16.66 -12.23
N ILE A 332 -10.43 -17.68 -11.38
CA ILE A 332 -10.91 -17.63 -10.01
C ILE A 332 -9.71 -17.24 -9.14
N THR A 333 -9.86 -16.17 -8.38
CA THR A 333 -8.94 -15.81 -7.30
C THR A 333 -9.24 -16.71 -6.10
N GLN A 334 -8.30 -17.58 -5.76
CA GLN A 334 -8.35 -18.40 -4.54
C GLN A 334 -7.59 -17.66 -3.44
N TRP A 335 -8.27 -17.32 -2.37
CA TRP A 335 -7.69 -16.74 -1.16
C TRP A 335 -7.27 -17.88 -0.23
N GLN A 336 -6.01 -17.87 0.18
CA GLN A 336 -5.40 -18.99 0.90
C GLN A 336 -4.63 -18.50 2.13
N GLN A 337 -4.72 -19.23 3.24
CA GLN A 337 -3.84 -19.03 4.39
C GLN A 337 -2.71 -20.05 4.35
N TYR A 338 -1.51 -19.65 4.80
CA TYR A 338 -0.37 -20.56 4.91
C TYR A 338 -0.20 -21.02 6.36
N PHE A 339 -0.07 -22.34 6.53
CA PHE A 339 0.12 -23.00 7.81
C PHE A 339 1.59 -23.43 7.95
N PRO A 340 2.42 -22.74 8.76
CA PRO A 340 3.86 -23.00 8.82
C PRO A 340 4.25 -24.40 9.32
N GLN A 341 3.49 -24.97 10.25
CA GLN A 341 3.78 -26.28 10.84
C GLN A 341 3.51 -27.42 9.83
N GLU A 342 2.35 -27.36 9.17
CA GLU A 342 1.90 -28.31 8.16
C GLU A 342 2.58 -28.09 6.81
N LYS A 343 3.13 -26.88 6.60
CA LYS A 343 3.75 -26.41 5.35
C LYS A 343 2.79 -26.47 4.16
N GLU A 344 1.53 -26.09 4.39
CA GLU A 344 0.47 -26.15 3.40
C GLU A 344 -0.27 -24.82 3.22
N LEU A 345 -0.88 -24.65 2.04
CA LEU A 345 -1.81 -23.56 1.74
C LEU A 345 -3.23 -24.10 1.77
N VAL A 346 -4.08 -23.51 2.60
CA VAL A 346 -5.50 -23.89 2.71
C VAL A 346 -6.35 -22.79 2.09
N SER A 347 -7.22 -23.15 1.13
CA SER A 347 -8.13 -22.20 0.51
C SER A 347 -9.29 -21.89 1.47
N ILE A 348 -9.46 -20.61 1.77
CA ILE A 348 -10.51 -20.09 2.66
C ILE A 348 -11.69 -19.58 1.82
N GLN A 349 -11.41 -18.86 0.73
CA GLN A 349 -12.44 -18.25 -0.11
C GLN A 349 -12.07 -18.32 -1.59
N ASN A 350 -13.07 -18.39 -2.46
CA ASN A 350 -12.90 -18.41 -3.91
C ASN A 350 -13.78 -17.33 -4.52
N MET A 351 -13.21 -16.49 -5.38
CA MET A 351 -13.91 -15.37 -5.99
C MET A 351 -13.57 -15.24 -7.47
N TYR A 352 -14.51 -14.77 -8.26
CA TYR A 352 -14.17 -14.07 -9.50
C TYR A 352 -13.95 -12.59 -9.15
N VAL A 353 -12.77 -12.05 -9.46
CA VAL A 353 -12.42 -10.65 -9.17
C VAL A 353 -12.22 -9.91 -10.48
N ASN A 354 -12.95 -8.82 -10.67
CA ASN A 354 -12.79 -7.92 -11.82
C ASN A 354 -12.30 -6.56 -11.31
N THR A 355 -10.99 -6.37 -11.34
CA THR A 355 -10.32 -5.15 -10.88
C THR A 355 -10.56 -3.95 -11.79
N GLU A 356 -10.80 -4.16 -13.09
CA GLU A 356 -11.12 -3.09 -14.03
C GLU A 356 -12.49 -2.47 -13.75
N GLU A 357 -13.45 -3.30 -13.36
CA GLU A 357 -14.83 -2.90 -13.07
C GLU A 357 -15.12 -2.71 -11.57
N GLY A 358 -14.12 -2.96 -10.71
CA GLY A 358 -14.17 -2.72 -9.28
C GLY A 358 -15.14 -3.62 -8.51
N TYR A 359 -15.37 -4.86 -8.95
CA TYR A 359 -16.26 -5.80 -8.24
C TYR A 359 -15.68 -7.20 -8.08
N TYR A 360 -16.27 -7.97 -7.17
CA TYR A 360 -16.03 -9.39 -7.06
C TYR A 360 -17.34 -10.19 -6.95
N PHE A 361 -17.24 -11.49 -7.22
CA PHE A 361 -18.31 -12.46 -7.04
C PHE A 361 -17.81 -13.71 -6.32
N LEU A 362 -18.39 -14.01 -5.16
CA LEU A 362 -18.07 -15.18 -4.34
C LEU A 362 -18.52 -16.48 -5.02
N MET A 363 -17.56 -17.29 -5.44
CA MET A 363 -17.82 -18.53 -6.16
C MET A 363 -18.54 -19.55 -5.26
N PRO A 364 -19.68 -20.11 -5.69
CA PRO A 364 -20.23 -21.30 -5.05
C PRO A 364 -19.22 -22.46 -5.12
N SER A 365 -19.00 -23.18 -4.02
CA SER A 365 -18.05 -24.30 -4.01
C SER A 365 -18.39 -25.38 -5.04
N SER A 366 -19.68 -25.57 -5.33
CA SER A 366 -20.16 -26.49 -6.38
C SER A 366 -19.76 -26.09 -7.80
N TRP A 367 -19.36 -24.83 -8.01
CA TRP A 367 -18.98 -24.30 -9.33
C TRP A 367 -17.50 -24.53 -9.67
N LEU A 368 -16.62 -24.73 -8.68
CA LEU A 368 -15.15 -24.68 -8.86
C LEU A 368 -14.57 -25.68 -9.88
N GLU A 369 -15.28 -26.78 -10.14
CA GLU A 369 -14.87 -27.84 -11.09
C GLU A 369 -15.92 -28.08 -12.19
N THR A 370 -16.98 -27.27 -12.24
CA THR A 370 -18.14 -27.56 -13.10
C THR A 370 -18.66 -26.35 -13.86
N VAL A 371 -17.98 -25.21 -13.74
CA VAL A 371 -18.34 -23.95 -14.37
C VAL A 371 -17.13 -23.37 -15.08
N THR A 372 -17.38 -22.79 -16.24
CA THR A 372 -16.42 -21.97 -16.99
C THR A 372 -16.88 -20.51 -17.01
N GLY A 373 -15.96 -19.60 -17.31
CA GLY A 373 -16.19 -18.16 -17.28
C GLY A 373 -15.47 -17.43 -18.40
N ALA A 374 -16.15 -16.44 -19.00
CA ALA A 374 -15.57 -15.60 -20.03
C ALA A 374 -16.13 -14.17 -20.00
N LEU A 375 -15.28 -13.20 -20.31
CA LEU A 375 -15.69 -11.84 -20.65
C LEU A 375 -16.36 -11.83 -22.03
N GLU A 376 -17.50 -11.16 -22.14
CA GLU A 376 -18.18 -10.98 -23.41
C GLU A 376 -17.53 -9.85 -24.23
N ALA A 377 -17.11 -10.15 -25.46
CA ALA A 377 -16.34 -9.20 -26.25
C ALA A 377 -17.17 -7.97 -26.64
N GLY A 378 -16.68 -6.78 -26.28
CA GLY A 378 -17.34 -5.51 -26.57
C GLY A 378 -18.44 -5.12 -25.58
N GLU A 379 -18.72 -5.98 -24.60
CA GLU A 379 -19.70 -5.77 -23.55
C GLU A 379 -18.98 -5.72 -22.18
N ARG A 380 -19.46 -4.89 -21.25
CA ARG A 380 -18.98 -4.88 -19.86
C ARG A 380 -19.66 -6.00 -19.06
N GLN A 381 -19.55 -7.24 -19.57
CA GLN A 381 -20.27 -8.40 -19.06
C GLN A 381 -19.36 -9.61 -18.88
N PHE A 382 -19.57 -10.32 -17.77
CA PHE A 382 -18.95 -11.61 -17.50
C PHE A 382 -20.01 -12.70 -17.47
N ILE A 383 -19.75 -13.80 -18.19
CA ILE A 383 -20.69 -14.91 -18.35
C ILE A 383 -20.13 -16.16 -17.68
N PHE A 384 -20.90 -16.72 -16.76
CA PHE A 384 -20.69 -18.06 -16.20
C PHE A 384 -21.56 -19.07 -16.94
N SER A 385 -20.95 -20.17 -17.35
CA SER A 385 -21.62 -21.29 -18.03
C SER A 385 -21.22 -22.62 -17.43
N GLU A 386 -22.07 -23.62 -17.54
CA GLU A 386 -21.71 -24.99 -17.16
C GLU A 386 -20.53 -25.48 -18.00
N TRP A 387 -19.59 -26.20 -17.40
CA TRP A 387 -18.57 -26.93 -18.11
C TRP A 387 -19.05 -28.35 -18.39
N VAL A 388 -19.16 -28.71 -19.67
CA VAL A 388 -19.68 -30.01 -20.10
C VAL A 388 -18.58 -30.76 -20.83
N VAL A 389 -18.31 -31.99 -20.41
CA VAL A 389 -17.35 -32.90 -21.04
C VAL A 389 -18.12 -34.01 -21.73
N ASN A 390 -17.84 -34.24 -23.02
CA ASN A 390 -18.47 -35.32 -23.78
C ASN A 390 -17.84 -36.70 -23.43
N ASP A 391 -18.42 -37.78 -23.98
CA ASP A 391 -17.92 -39.16 -23.76
C ASP A 391 -16.46 -39.38 -24.22
N GLU A 392 -15.94 -38.50 -25.09
CA GLU A 392 -14.58 -38.53 -25.61
C GLU A 392 -13.59 -37.71 -24.75
N GLY A 393 -14.05 -37.10 -23.65
CA GLY A 393 -13.21 -36.28 -22.77
C GLY A 393 -12.97 -34.85 -23.28
N VAL A 394 -13.68 -34.42 -24.33
CA VAL A 394 -13.59 -33.06 -24.89
C VAL A 394 -14.59 -32.16 -24.16
N GLY A 395 -14.07 -31.11 -23.52
CA GLY A 395 -14.89 -30.15 -22.81
C GLY A 395 -15.32 -28.95 -23.65
N ALA A 396 -16.51 -28.43 -23.38
CA ALA A 396 -17.08 -27.25 -24.00
C ALA A 396 -17.95 -26.46 -23.01
N SER A 397 -18.12 -25.17 -23.29
CA SER A 397 -19.06 -24.31 -22.57
C SER A 397 -20.51 -24.74 -22.89
N GLY A 398 -21.27 -25.03 -21.84
CA GLY A 398 -22.67 -25.45 -21.88
C GLY A 398 -23.65 -24.30 -21.67
N ALA A 399 -24.72 -24.56 -20.92
CA ALA A 399 -25.76 -23.57 -20.65
C ALA A 399 -25.21 -22.40 -19.80
N VAL A 400 -25.63 -21.17 -20.14
CA VAL A 400 -25.36 -19.98 -19.32
C VAL A 400 -26.16 -20.07 -18.02
N ILE A 401 -25.51 -19.88 -16.89
CA ILE A 401 -26.12 -19.98 -15.56
C ILE A 401 -26.16 -18.64 -14.81
N LEU A 402 -25.28 -17.70 -15.15
CA LEU A 402 -25.26 -16.35 -14.60
C LEU A 402 -24.52 -15.41 -15.56
N LYS A 403 -25.04 -14.20 -15.75
CA LYS A 403 -24.31 -13.08 -16.32
C LYS A 403 -24.20 -11.98 -15.27
N ILE A 404 -23.05 -11.34 -15.18
CA ILE A 404 -22.82 -10.11 -14.41
C ILE A 404 -22.54 -9.01 -15.42
N GLY A 405 -23.32 -7.92 -15.40
CA GLY A 405 -23.16 -6.77 -16.28
C GLY A 405 -22.95 -5.48 -15.51
N VAL A 406 -22.11 -4.61 -16.05
CA VAL A 406 -21.79 -3.28 -15.48
C VAL A 406 -22.28 -2.19 -16.42
N PHE A 407 -23.13 -1.31 -15.91
CA PHE A 407 -23.82 -0.28 -16.68
C PHE A 407 -23.54 1.10 -16.10
N THR A 408 -23.42 2.13 -16.93
CA THR A 408 -23.55 3.51 -16.45
C THR A 408 -25.02 3.77 -16.10
N LYS A 409 -25.30 4.65 -15.14
CA LYS A 409 -26.70 5.03 -14.83
C LYS A 409 -27.47 5.50 -16.05
N ALA A 410 -26.85 6.31 -16.91
CA ALA A 410 -27.45 6.78 -18.15
C ALA A 410 -27.85 5.61 -19.08
N ASN A 411 -26.99 4.60 -19.24
CA ASN A 411 -27.31 3.42 -20.05
C ASN A 411 -28.40 2.57 -19.37
N TRP A 412 -28.33 2.37 -18.05
CA TRP A 412 -29.30 1.59 -17.29
C TRP A 412 -30.73 2.17 -17.37
N ASP A 413 -30.83 3.49 -17.28
CA ASP A 413 -32.10 4.22 -17.37
C ASP A 413 -32.64 4.26 -18.80
N ALA A 414 -31.76 4.37 -19.81
CA ALA A 414 -32.15 4.31 -21.21
C ALA A 414 -32.71 2.93 -21.63
N HIS A 415 -32.27 1.85 -20.97
CA HIS A 415 -32.74 0.48 -21.21
C HIS A 415 -34.05 0.12 -20.46
N ILE A 416 -34.76 1.09 -19.86
CA ILE A 416 -35.98 0.88 -19.06
C ILE A 416 -37.17 0.26 -19.84
N THR A 417 -37.16 0.18 -21.17
CA THR A 417 -38.43 0.07 -21.92
C THR A 417 -38.86 -1.25 -22.57
N ALA A 418 -38.17 -2.38 -22.43
CA ALA A 418 -38.81 -3.69 -22.75
C ALA A 418 -38.01 -4.86 -22.19
N THR A 419 -38.59 -5.59 -21.23
CA THR A 419 -38.05 -6.84 -20.63
C THR A 419 -36.59 -6.74 -20.20
N ARG A 420 -36.36 -6.21 -18.99
CA ARG A 420 -35.01 -6.20 -18.40
C ARG A 420 -34.53 -7.64 -18.19
N GLU A 421 -33.59 -8.07 -19.04
CA GLU A 421 -32.82 -9.32 -18.88
C GLU A 421 -32.02 -9.30 -17.56
N PHE A 422 -31.57 -8.11 -17.15
CA PHE A 422 -30.76 -7.90 -15.95
C PHE A 422 -31.56 -7.30 -14.79
N THR A 423 -31.25 -7.74 -13.58
CA THR A 423 -31.76 -7.18 -12.32
C THR A 423 -30.61 -6.55 -11.54
N SER A 424 -30.74 -5.28 -11.16
CA SER A 424 -29.74 -4.50 -10.39
C SER A 424 -29.48 -5.15 -9.04
N VAL A 425 -28.20 -5.41 -8.73
CA VAL A 425 -27.74 -5.98 -7.46
C VAL A 425 -27.15 -4.90 -6.56
N LEU A 426 -26.40 -3.98 -7.15
CA LEU A 426 -25.70 -2.90 -6.43
C LEU A 426 -25.60 -1.66 -7.32
N GLU A 427 -25.73 -0.47 -6.73
CA GLU A 427 -25.63 0.82 -7.42
C GLU A 427 -24.69 1.76 -6.68
N THR A 428 -23.80 2.43 -7.41
CA THR A 428 -22.95 3.52 -6.91
C THR A 428 -23.46 4.87 -7.42
N GLU A 429 -22.67 5.94 -7.30
CA GLU A 429 -23.06 7.25 -7.84
C GLU A 429 -23.26 7.23 -9.36
N ASP A 430 -22.39 6.55 -10.11
CA ASP A 430 -22.38 6.56 -11.58
C ASP A 430 -22.61 5.19 -12.24
N THR A 431 -22.50 4.10 -11.48
CA THR A 431 -22.49 2.72 -12.00
C THR A 431 -23.62 1.88 -11.40
N VAL A 432 -24.20 1.00 -12.21
CA VAL A 432 -25.16 -0.02 -11.82
C VAL A 432 -24.57 -1.39 -12.16
N TYR A 433 -24.47 -2.25 -11.15
CA TYR A 433 -24.05 -3.64 -11.28
C TYR A 433 -25.30 -4.51 -11.25
N ALA A 434 -25.46 -5.36 -12.26
CA ALA A 434 -26.68 -6.15 -12.41
C ALA A 434 -26.38 -7.59 -12.83
N VAL A 435 -27.30 -8.50 -12.50
CA VAL A 435 -27.19 -9.91 -12.87
C VAL A 435 -28.35 -10.37 -13.74
N SER A 436 -28.08 -11.28 -14.66
CA SER A 436 -29.09 -12.02 -15.42
C SER A 436 -28.92 -13.51 -15.16
N ILE A 437 -30.03 -14.18 -14.84
CA ILE A 437 -30.08 -15.62 -14.58
C ILE A 437 -31.05 -16.21 -15.61
N PRO A 438 -30.55 -16.85 -16.68
CA PRO A 438 -31.41 -17.35 -17.75
C PRO A 438 -32.43 -18.39 -17.25
N GLU A 439 -33.67 -18.34 -17.74
CA GLU A 439 -34.69 -19.36 -17.43
C GLU A 439 -34.30 -20.77 -17.88
N SER A 440 -33.44 -20.87 -18.91
CA SER A 440 -32.85 -22.12 -19.38
C SER A 440 -31.65 -22.59 -18.55
N GLY A 441 -31.31 -21.88 -17.46
CA GLY A 441 -30.18 -22.22 -16.62
C GLY A 441 -30.25 -23.67 -16.19
N GLY A 442 -29.17 -24.42 -16.43
CA GLY A 442 -29.06 -25.82 -16.00
C GLY A 442 -29.15 -25.96 -14.48
N ASP A 443 -28.98 -27.18 -13.98
CA ASP A 443 -29.11 -27.52 -12.55
C ASP A 443 -28.17 -26.71 -11.61
N LYS A 444 -27.21 -25.96 -12.18
CA LYS A 444 -26.24 -25.12 -11.47
C LYS A 444 -26.64 -23.64 -11.34
N ALA A 445 -27.75 -23.21 -11.96
CA ALA A 445 -28.25 -21.85 -11.80
C ALA A 445 -28.58 -21.56 -10.32
N ILE A 446 -28.21 -20.38 -9.86
CA ILE A 446 -28.50 -19.91 -8.50
C ILE A 446 -29.69 -18.96 -8.49
N SER A 447 -30.27 -18.70 -7.32
CA SER A 447 -31.33 -17.68 -7.22
C SER A 447 -30.74 -16.27 -7.32
N TYR A 448 -31.59 -15.30 -7.69
CA TYR A 448 -31.20 -13.88 -7.64
C TYR A 448 -30.73 -13.46 -6.24
N GLN A 449 -31.41 -13.94 -5.17
CA GLN A 449 -31.03 -13.61 -3.80
C GLN A 449 -29.65 -14.16 -3.43
N ASP A 450 -29.30 -15.34 -3.93
CA ASP A 450 -27.98 -15.93 -3.70
C ASP A 450 -26.91 -15.22 -4.52
N ALA A 451 -27.20 -14.85 -5.78
CA ALA A 451 -26.30 -14.05 -6.60
C ALA A 451 -26.02 -12.69 -5.95
N ALA A 452 -27.06 -12.03 -5.42
CA ALA A 452 -26.92 -10.73 -4.77
C ALA A 452 -26.07 -10.78 -3.50
N LYS A 453 -26.21 -11.83 -2.67
CA LYS A 453 -25.38 -12.03 -1.47
C LYS A 453 -23.92 -12.36 -1.75
N ARG A 454 -23.60 -12.75 -2.98
CA ARG A 454 -22.25 -13.14 -3.40
C ARG A 454 -21.52 -12.00 -4.11
N PHE A 455 -22.21 -10.90 -4.38
CA PHE A 455 -21.66 -9.78 -5.13
C PHE A 455 -21.20 -8.69 -4.16
N GLY A 456 -19.99 -8.16 -4.36
CA GLY A 456 -19.47 -7.04 -3.59
C GLY A 456 -18.55 -6.16 -4.42
N LEU A 457 -18.20 -5.00 -3.88
CA LEU A 457 -17.28 -4.05 -4.51
C LEU A 457 -15.86 -4.22 -3.97
N ILE A 458 -14.89 -3.93 -4.83
CA ILE A 458 -13.51 -3.74 -4.41
C ILE A 458 -13.42 -2.29 -3.95
N GLU A 459 -13.40 -2.04 -2.64
CA GLU A 459 -13.07 -0.72 -2.14
C GLU A 459 -11.58 -0.48 -2.35
N SER A 460 -11.19 0.75 -2.71
CA SER A 460 -9.78 1.13 -2.74
C SER A 460 -9.24 0.94 -1.33
N ASP A 461 -8.54 -0.17 -1.14
CA ASP A 461 -7.88 -0.68 0.06
C ASP A 461 -8.58 -1.81 0.84
N ASN A 462 -9.79 -2.30 0.49
CA ASN A 462 -10.39 -3.52 1.09
C ASN A 462 -11.47 -4.19 0.20
N LEU A 463 -11.60 -5.51 0.28
CA LEU A 463 -12.76 -6.25 -0.24
C LEU A 463 -13.80 -6.38 0.89
N THR A 464 -14.78 -5.50 0.97
CA THR A 464 -15.84 -5.55 2.00
C THR A 464 -17.12 -6.19 1.45
N ASN A 465 -17.69 -7.15 2.19
CA ASN A 465 -18.99 -7.79 1.91
C ASN A 465 -20.18 -7.03 2.51
#